data_AF-A0A5J6V465-F1
#
_entry.id   AF-A0A5J6V465-F1
#
_cell.length_a   1.000
_cell.length_b   1.000
_cell.length_c   1.000
_cell.angle_alpha   90.00
_cell.angle_beta   90.00
_cell.angle_gamma   90.00
#
_symmetry.space_group_name_H-M   'P 1'
#
loop_
_entity.id
_entity.type
_entity.pdbx_description
1 polymer ?
#
loop_
_entity_poly.entity_id
_entity_poly.type
_entity_poly.pdbx_seq_one_letter_code
_entity_poly.pdbx_strand_id
1 'polypeptide(L)' 'MAKELEFIKGVDKLHAFYTEHVRMLAHAYELSDEQAAMVLDRFDFKNVARSILRPPRVDLFEPPPEL' A
#
# COMPACT_ATOMS: atom_id res chain seq x y z
N MET A 1 25.82 -0.14 5.43
CA MET A 1 25.19 0.52 4.26
C MET A 1 24.34 -0.44 3.41
N ALA A 2 24.85 -1.62 3.01
CA ALA A 2 24.09 -2.54 2.14
C ALA A 2 22.82 -3.12 2.79
N LYS A 3 22.90 -3.54 4.07
CA LYS A 3 21.78 -4.12 4.82
C LYS A 3 20.66 -3.11 5.10
N GLU A 4 21.04 -1.86 5.38
CA GLU A 4 20.10 -0.76 5.61
C GLU A 4 19.35 -0.41 4.32
N LEU A 5 20.01 -0.43 3.16
CA LEU A 5 19.37 -0.24 1.87
C LEU A 5 18.41 -1.38 1.52
N GLU A 6 18.80 -2.64 1.78
CA GLU A 6 17.91 -3.81 1.61
C GLU A 6 16.69 -3.74 2.52
N PHE A 7 16.89 -3.30 3.77
CA PHE A 7 15.79 -3.09 4.72
C PHE A 7 14.78 -2.06 4.19
N ILE A 8 15.25 -0.90 3.71
CA ILE A 8 14.35 0.13 3.16
C ILE A 8 13.60 -0.38 1.92
N LYS A 9 14.24 -1.17 1.05
CA LYS A 9 13.55 -1.82 -0.08
C LYS A 9 12.47 -2.79 0.40
N GLY A 10 12.75 -3.57 1.44
CA GLY A 10 11.76 -4.47 2.05
C GLY A 10 10.56 -3.71 2.62
N VAL A 11 10.81 -2.60 3.32
CA VAL A 11 9.75 -1.73 3.84
C VAL A 11 8.91 -1.14 2.70
N ASP A 12 9.51 -0.67 1.61
CA ASP A 12 8.76 -0.14 0.46
C ASP A 12 7.88 -1.21 -0.22
N LYS A 13 8.37 -2.45 -0.34
CA LYS A 13 7.56 -3.58 -0.83
C LYS A 13 6.37 -3.86 0.10
N LEU A 14 6.62 -3.97 1.41
CA LEU A 14 5.54 -4.14 2.41
C LEU A 14 4.55 -2.98 2.34
N HIS A 15 5.04 -1.76 2.09
CA HIS A 15 4.23 -0.56 1.96
C HIS A 15 3.24 -0.66 0.80
N ALA A 16 3.74 -1.10 -0.35
CA ALA A 16 2.92 -1.33 -1.53
C ALA A 16 1.87 -2.42 -1.28
N PHE A 17 2.26 -3.56 -0.73
CA PHE A 17 1.32 -4.66 -0.44
C PHE A 17 0.20 -4.26 0.51
N TYR A 18 0.52 -3.62 1.63
CA TYR A 18 -0.53 -3.20 2.56
C TYR A 18 -1.46 -2.17 1.90
N THR A 19 -0.94 -1.29 1.04
CA THR A 19 -1.75 -0.27 0.36
C THR A 19 -2.79 -0.92 -0.55
N GLU A 20 -2.44 -2.00 -1.26
CA GLU A 20 -3.40 -2.78 -2.06
C GLU A 20 -4.48 -3.42 -1.19
N HIS A 21 -4.10 -4.03 -0.06
CA HIS A 21 -5.10 -4.59 0.87
C HIS A 21 -6.06 -3.54 1.40
N VAL A 22 -5.58 -2.31 1.63
CA VAL A 22 -6.45 -1.19 2.05
C VAL A 22 -7.40 -0.79 0.92
N ARG A 23 -6.98 -0.79 -0.36
CA ARG A 23 -7.91 -0.59 -1.49
C ARG A 23 -8.97 -1.67 -1.56
N MET A 24 -8.55 -2.94 -1.48
CA MET A 24 -9.49 -4.06 -1.49
C MET A 24 -10.50 -3.95 -0.35
N LEU A 25 -10.04 -3.56 0.85
CA LEU A 25 -10.92 -3.32 1.98
C LEU A 25 -11.88 -2.16 1.72
N ALA A 26 -11.40 -1.03 1.18
CA ALA A 26 -12.25 0.10 0.83
C ALA A 26 -13.38 -0.33 -0.13
N HIS A 27 -13.04 -1.08 -1.17
CA HIS A 27 -14.01 -1.56 -2.17
C HIS A 27 -15.01 -2.56 -1.57
N ALA A 28 -14.58 -3.41 -0.63
CA ALA A 28 -15.47 -4.32 0.09
C ALA A 28 -16.51 -3.58 0.95
N TYR A 29 -16.22 -2.33 1.33
CA TYR A 29 -17.14 -1.43 2.04
C TYR A 29 -17.79 -0.39 1.11
N GLU A 30 -17.73 -0.61 -0.21
CA GLU A 30 -18.32 0.26 -1.24
C GLU A 30 -17.78 1.71 -1.22
N LEU A 31 -16.55 1.91 -0.74
CA LEU A 31 -15.86 3.19 -0.77
C LEU A 31 -14.95 3.29 -1.99
N SER A 32 -14.98 4.44 -2.68
CA SER A 32 -13.95 4.78 -3.65
C SER A 32 -12.60 5.03 -2.97
N ASP A 33 -11.50 4.98 -3.72
CA ASP A 33 -10.16 5.25 -3.20
C ASP A 33 -10.08 6.66 -2.59
N GLU A 34 -10.77 7.65 -3.17
CA GLU A 34 -10.86 9.02 -2.64
C GLU A 34 -11.66 9.09 -1.33
N GLN A 35 -12.77 8.37 -1.24
CA GLN A 35 -13.57 8.31 -0.02
C GLN A 35 -12.79 7.65 1.11
N ALA A 36 -12.13 6.53 0.83
CA ALA A 36 -11.26 5.86 1.76
C ALA A 36 -10.08 6.75 2.19
N ALA A 37 -9.45 7.47 1.25
CA ALA A 37 -8.39 8.43 1.57
C ALA A 37 -8.87 9.52 2.55
N MET A 38 -10.06 10.08 2.34
CA MET A 38 -10.64 11.07 3.25
C MET A 38 -10.92 10.49 4.64
N VAL A 39 -11.42 9.25 4.72
CA VAL A 39 -11.63 8.58 6.01
C VAL A 39 -10.29 8.36 6.71
N LEU A 40 -9.31 7.77 6.03
CA LEU A 40 -7.98 7.49 6.56
C LEU A 40 -7.28 8.75 7.10
N ASP A 41 -7.39 9.88 6.38
CA ASP A 41 -6.79 11.16 6.79
C ASP A 41 -7.39 11.67 8.12
N ARG A 42 -8.70 11.49 8.35
CA ARG A 42 -9.38 11.87 9.59
C ARG A 42 -8.91 11.06 10.82
N PHE A 43 -8.40 9.86 10.59
CA PHE A 43 -7.87 8.97 11.64
C PHE A 43 -6.33 8.98 11.70
N ASP A 44 -5.69 9.99 11.11
CA ASP A 44 -4.22 10.20 11.12
C ASP A 44 -3.40 9.13 10.36
N PHE A 45 -4.04 8.30 9.52
CA PHE A 45 -3.38 7.37 8.61
C PHE A 45 -2.83 8.06 7.35
N LYS A 46 -2.14 9.20 7.51
CA LYS A 46 -1.74 10.12 6.44
C LYS A 46 -0.93 9.48 5.32
N ASN A 47 -0.02 8.57 5.66
CA ASN A 47 0.81 7.88 4.66
C ASN A 47 -0.05 6.98 3.76
N VAL A 48 -0.98 6.24 4.37
CA VAL A 48 -1.91 5.35 3.65
C VAL A 48 -2.90 6.16 2.82
N ALA A 49 -3.46 7.22 3.39
CA ALA A 49 -4.39 8.14 2.73
C ALA A 49 -3.81 8.74 1.44
N ARG A 50 -2.50 9.01 1.40
CA ARG A 50 -1.82 9.49 0.18
C ARG A 50 -1.46 8.37 -0.77
N SER A 51 -1.04 7.22 -0.25
CA SER A 51 -0.60 6.08 -1.06
C SER A 51 -1.75 5.41 -1.80
N ILE A 52 -2.93 5.34 -1.19
CA ILE A 52 -4.11 4.70 -1.80
C ILE A 52 -4.55 5.39 -3.10
N LEU A 53 -4.31 6.70 -3.25
CA LEU A 53 -4.66 7.49 -4.44
C LEU A 53 -3.71 7.30 -5.63
N ARG A 54 -2.60 6.58 -5.45
CA ARG A 54 -1.65 6.30 -6.53
C ARG A 54 -2.06 5.02 -7.26
N PRO A 55 -1.68 4.82 -8.52
CA PRO A 55 -1.87 3.52 -9.16
C PRO A 55 -1.17 2.41 -8.35
N PRO A 56 -1.69 1.16 -8.39
CA PRO A 56 -1.04 0.01 -7.78
C PRO A 56 0.42 -0.08 -8.19
N ARG A 57 1.31 -0.24 -7.19
CA ARG A 57 2.76 -0.32 -7.43
C ARG A 57 3.27 -1.76 -7.41
N VAL A 58 2.43 -2.69 -6.96
CA VAL A 58 2.72 -4.11 -7.01
C VAL A 58 2.36 -4.59 -8.40
N ASP A 59 3.35 -4.97 -9.19
CA ASP A 59 3.09 -5.93 -10.27
C ASP A 59 2.64 -7.22 -9.59
N LEU A 60 1.33 -7.48 -9.62
CA LEU A 60 0.71 -8.70 -9.06
C LEU A 60 1.21 -9.99 -9.75
N PHE A 61 2.13 -9.88 -10.71
CA PHE A 61 2.71 -10.96 -11.51
C PHE A 61 4.22 -11.15 -11.28
N GLU A 62 4.86 -10.48 -10.32
CA GLU A 62 6.23 -10.86 -9.94
C GLU A 62 6.14 -12.24 -9.26
N PRO A 63 6.71 -13.31 -9.86
CA PRO A 63 6.62 -14.64 -9.28
C PRO A 63 7.26 -14.65 -7.88
N PRO A 64 6.69 -15.39 -6.91
CA PRO A 64 7.26 -15.46 -5.58
C PRO A 64 8.72 -15.93 -5.67
N PRO A 65 9.62 -15.41 -4.82
CA PRO A 65 11.00 -15.84 -4.81
C PRO A 65 11.06 -17.35 -4.55
N GLU A 66 11.76 -18.08 -5.42
CA GLU A 66 12.00 -19.52 -5.25
C GLU A 66 12.71 -19.76 -3.91
N LEU A 67 12.10 -20.59 -3.06
CA LEU A 67 12.61 -20.99 -1.73
C LEU A 67 13.66 -22.10 -1.84
#